data_AF-A0AAW1Y3W2-F1
#
_entry.id   AF-A0AAW1Y3W2-F1
#
_cell.length_a   1.000
_cell.length_b   1.000
_cell.length_c   1.000
_cell.angle_alpha   90.00
_cell.angle_beta   90.00
_cell.angle_gamma   90.00
#
_symmetry.space_group_name_H-M   'P 1'
#
loop_
_entity.id
_entity.type
_entity.pdbx_description
1 polymer ?
#
loop_
_entity_poly.entity_id
_entity_poly.type
_entity_poly.pdbx_seq_one_letter_code
_entity_poly.pdbx_strand_id
1 'polypeptide(L)'
;MLKSWNCSQIGNVHSWVNESRNALDDIQLEISTHGPSVDRFKRETSAESQFLLDLSLQSTLLRDKARVHWLKDGDRNTSFLHNMIKIRRLNKSISSLTVARECCSSGS
;
A
#
# COMPACT_ATOMS: atom_id res chain seq x y z
N MET A 1 20.88 -3.44 -4.34
CA MET A 1 20.34 -2.43 -5.27
C MET A 1 18.94 -1.91 -4.87
N LEU A 2 17.97 -2.77 -4.48
CA LEU A 2 16.63 -2.27 -4.03
C LEU A 2 16.60 -1.60 -2.66
N LYS A 3 17.48 -1.98 -1.72
CA LYS A 3 17.51 -1.40 -0.36
C LYS A 3 17.90 0.09 -0.36
N SER A 4 18.88 0.48 -1.18
CA SER A 4 19.36 1.87 -1.23
C SER A 4 18.33 2.83 -1.81
N TRP A 5 17.59 2.42 -2.85
CA TRP A 5 16.53 3.23 -3.46
C TRP A 5 15.31 3.40 -2.53
N ASN A 6 14.99 2.38 -1.73
CA ASN A 6 13.93 2.43 -0.73
C ASN A 6 14.27 3.45 0.37
N CYS A 7 15.49 3.44 0.90
CA CYS A 7 15.90 4.41 1.91
C CYS A 7 16.04 5.83 1.36
N SER A 8 16.65 6.01 0.17
CA SER A 8 16.89 7.36 -0.34
C SER A 8 15.61 8.03 -0.82
N GLN A 9 14.77 7.36 -1.61
CA GLN A 9 13.60 8.02 -2.21
C GLN A 9 12.43 8.12 -1.25
N ILE A 10 12.18 7.09 -0.42
CA ILE A 10 11.05 7.09 0.50
C ILE A 10 11.35 7.93 1.74
N GLY A 11 12.59 7.85 2.23
CA GLY A 11 13.06 8.76 3.28
C GLY A 11 12.89 10.22 2.84
N ASN A 12 13.24 10.54 1.60
CA ASN A 12 13.12 11.90 1.06
C ASN A 12 11.65 12.35 0.93
N VAL A 13 10.76 11.49 0.47
CA VAL A 13 9.32 11.82 0.36
C VAL A 13 8.66 11.99 1.73
N HIS A 14 9.06 11.22 2.74
CA HIS A 14 8.59 11.46 4.12
C HIS A 14 9.19 12.75 4.69
N SER A 15 10.46 13.05 4.39
CA SER A 15 11.11 14.31 4.78
C SER A 15 10.38 15.51 4.19
N TRP A 16 10.07 15.50 2.89
CA TRP A 16 9.37 16.60 2.21
C TRP A 16 8.01 16.91 2.83
N VAL A 17 7.19 15.88 3.06
CA VAL A 17 5.87 16.07 3.70
C VAL A 17 6.01 16.60 5.14
N ASN A 18 7.05 16.17 5.86
CA ASN A 18 7.31 16.63 7.21
C ASN A 18 7.83 18.09 7.23
N GLU A 19 8.69 18.44 6.28
CA GLU A 19 9.21 19.80 6.10
C GLU A 19 8.10 20.77 5.71
N SER A 20 7.25 20.43 4.73
CA SER A 20 6.13 21.29 4.34
C SER A 20 5.05 21.38 5.41
N ARG A 21 4.82 20.31 6.20
CA ARG A 21 3.98 20.38 7.41
C ARG A 21 4.54 21.34 8.44
N ASN A 22 5.81 21.20 8.81
CA ASN A 22 6.44 22.08 9.80
C ASN A 22 6.38 23.54 9.36
N ALA A 23 6.62 23.81 8.07
CA ALA A 23 6.51 25.17 7.52
C ALA A 23 5.09 25.74 7.64
N LEU A 24 4.05 24.91 7.42
CA LEU A 24 2.67 25.31 7.63
C LEU A 24 2.38 25.58 9.11
N ASP A 25 2.81 24.68 10.00
CA ASP A 25 2.62 24.81 11.45
C ASP A 25 3.31 26.08 11.99
N ASP A 26 4.51 26.41 11.50
CA ASP A 26 5.24 27.63 11.86
C ASP A 26 4.47 28.90 11.46
N ILE A 27 3.88 28.93 10.26
CA ILE A 27 3.07 30.06 9.78
C ILE A 27 1.78 30.18 10.61
N GLN A 28 1.14 29.06 10.95
CA GLN A 28 -0.06 29.04 11.80
C GLN A 28 0.24 29.52 13.22
N LEU A 29 1.40 29.14 13.76
CA LEU A 29 1.89 29.63 15.04
C LEU A 29 2.17 31.14 14.99
N GLU A 30 2.75 31.65 13.90
CA GLU A 30 2.97 33.09 13.69
C GLU A 30 1.64 33.86 13.67
N ILE A 31 0.61 33.33 12.98
CA ILE A 31 -0.74 33.91 12.95
C ILE A 31 -1.38 33.90 14.34
N SER A 32 -1.24 32.80 15.08
CA SER A 32 -1.76 32.67 16.45
C SER A 32 -1.10 33.67 17.40
N THR A 33 0.21 33.86 17.28
CA THR A 33 1.01 34.68 18.20
C THR A 33 0.92 36.18 17.87
N HIS A 34 0.90 36.54 16.59
CA HIS A 34 0.99 37.93 16.14
C HIS A 34 -0.31 38.46 15.52
N GLY A 35 -1.36 37.65 15.52
CA GLY A 35 -2.66 37.98 14.99
C GLY A 35 -2.78 37.83 13.46
N PRO A 36 -4.03 37.85 12.95
CA PRO A 36 -4.31 37.71 11.53
C PRO A 36 -3.81 38.90 10.71
N SER A 37 -3.20 38.62 9.56
CA SER A 37 -2.77 39.62 8.57
C SER A 37 -2.96 39.05 7.16
N VAL A 38 -3.30 39.91 6.20
CA VAL A 38 -3.50 39.52 4.79
C VAL A 38 -2.26 38.85 4.21
N ASP A 39 -1.07 39.32 4.57
CA ASP A 39 0.19 38.73 4.12
C ASP A 39 0.39 37.31 4.72
N ARG A 40 0.15 37.16 6.01
CA ARG A 40 0.26 35.87 6.71
C ARG A 40 -0.70 34.83 6.15
N PHE A 41 -1.95 35.21 5.90
CA PHE A 41 -2.92 34.29 5.28
C PHE A 41 -2.53 33.89 3.87
N LYS A 42 -1.97 34.80 3.06
CA LYS A 42 -1.42 34.43 1.74
C LYS A 42 -0.28 33.42 1.86
N ARG A 43 0.62 33.61 2.83
CA ARG A 43 1.70 32.65 3.13
C ARG A 43 1.16 31.31 3.58
N GLU A 44 0.15 31.31 4.45
CA GLU A 44 -0.54 30.10 4.91
C GLU A 44 -1.16 29.32 3.74
N THR A 45 -1.96 29.99 2.89
CA THR A 45 -2.58 29.34 1.72
C THR A 45 -1.54 28.74 0.76
N SER A 46 -0.41 29.43 0.56
CA SER A 46 0.68 28.92 -0.26
C SER A 46 1.35 27.70 0.37
N ALA A 47 1.61 27.73 1.68
CA ALA A 47 2.21 26.61 2.41
C ALA A 47 1.28 25.39 2.46
N GLU A 48 -0.02 25.61 2.66
CA GLU A 48 -1.05 24.57 2.62
C GLU A 48 -1.11 23.91 1.25
N SER A 49 -1.10 24.71 0.18
CA SER A 49 -1.07 24.20 -1.20
C SER A 49 0.17 23.32 -1.43
N GLN A 50 1.34 23.74 -0.96
CA GLN A 50 2.57 22.95 -1.10
C GLN A 50 2.50 21.64 -0.30
N PHE A 51 2.02 21.70 0.95
CA PHE A 51 1.84 20.51 1.79
C PHE A 51 0.88 19.50 1.15
N LEU A 52 -0.22 19.95 0.57
CA LEU A 52 -1.17 19.09 -0.15
C LEU A 52 -0.55 18.43 -1.39
N LEU A 53 0.28 19.15 -2.13
CA LEU A 53 1.03 18.60 -3.28
C LEU A 53 1.98 17.49 -2.82
N ASP A 54 2.75 17.72 -1.77
CA ASP A 54 3.70 16.72 -1.24
C ASP A 54 2.97 15.48 -0.71
N LEU A 55 1.83 15.66 -0.05
CA LEU A 55 0.99 14.57 0.45
C LEU A 55 0.38 13.73 -0.69
N SER A 56 -0.06 14.40 -1.76
CA SER A 56 -0.58 13.73 -2.97
C SER A 56 0.51 12.90 -3.66
N LEU A 57 1.71 13.45 -3.76
CA LEU A 57 2.87 12.74 -4.30
C LEU A 57 3.22 11.52 -3.45
N GLN A 58 3.30 11.68 -2.12
CA GLN A 58 3.55 10.58 -1.19
C GLN A 58 2.51 9.47 -1.35
N SER A 59 1.23 9.83 -1.39
CA SER A 59 0.13 8.88 -1.55
C SER A 59 0.22 8.10 -2.85
N THR A 60 0.54 8.77 -3.96
CA THR A 60 0.70 8.14 -5.27
C THR A 60 1.87 7.16 -5.27
N LEU A 61 3.02 7.57 -4.73
CA LEU A 61 4.22 6.72 -4.65
C LEU A 61 4.00 5.49 -3.78
N LEU A 62 3.34 5.65 -2.64
CA LEU A 62 3.00 4.54 -1.74
C LEU A 62 2.02 3.57 -2.40
N ARG A 63 1.00 4.08 -3.11
CA ARG A 63 0.06 3.26 -3.88
C ARG A 63 0.76 2.47 -4.97
N ASP A 64 1.65 3.10 -5.73
CA ASP A 64 2.38 2.44 -6.81
C ASP A 64 3.34 1.38 -6.27
N LYS A 65 4.00 1.67 -5.14
CA LYS A 65 4.84 0.70 -4.43
C LYS A 65 4.01 -0.49 -3.92
N ALA A 66 2.85 -0.23 -3.32
CA ALA A 66 1.95 -1.28 -2.87
C ALA A 66 1.49 -2.14 -4.05
N ARG A 67 1.15 -1.54 -5.20
CA ARG A 67 0.79 -2.25 -6.43
C ARG A 67 1.92 -3.12 -6.95
N VAL A 68 3.15 -2.60 -7.03
CA VAL A 68 4.33 -3.38 -7.45
C VAL A 68 4.60 -4.52 -6.47
N HIS A 69 4.48 -4.26 -5.17
CA HIS A 69 4.62 -5.28 -4.14
C HIS A 69 3.56 -6.37 -4.30
N TRP A 70 2.30 -5.99 -4.49
CA TRP A 70 1.19 -6.93 -4.70
C TRP A 70 1.35 -7.74 -5.98
N LEU A 71 1.86 -7.15 -7.06
CA LEU A 71 2.17 -7.89 -8.29
C LEU A 71 3.33 -8.88 -8.08
N LYS A 72 4.42 -8.45 -7.42
CA LYS A 72 5.56 -9.32 -7.10
C LYS A 72 5.20 -10.46 -6.16
N ASP A 73 4.39 -10.16 -5.15
CA ASP A 73 3.95 -11.15 -4.18
C ASP A 73 2.80 -11.99 -4.72
N GLY A 74 1.97 -11.45 -5.62
CA GLY A 74 0.99 -12.18 -6.42
C GLY A 74 1.63 -13.22 -7.34
N ASP A 75 2.77 -12.87 -7.96
CA ASP A 75 3.59 -13.82 -8.71
C ASP A 75 4.11 -14.95 -7.81
N ARG A 76 4.47 -14.64 -6.55
CA ARG A 76 4.79 -15.65 -5.53
C ARG A 76 3.55 -16.42 -5.03
N ASN A 77 2.37 -15.80 -5.08
CA ASN A 77 1.08 -16.38 -4.69
C ASN A 77 0.56 -17.40 -5.72
N THR A 78 1.14 -17.47 -6.92
CA THR A 78 0.92 -18.58 -7.85
C THR A 78 1.29 -19.90 -7.18
N SER A 79 2.37 -19.99 -6.40
CA SER A 79 2.74 -21.22 -5.69
C SER A 79 1.69 -21.61 -4.65
N PHE A 80 1.14 -20.64 -3.90
CA PHE A 80 0.06 -20.91 -2.95
C PHE A 80 -1.23 -21.36 -3.65
N LEU A 81 -1.63 -20.67 -4.72
CA LEU A 81 -2.78 -21.04 -5.54
C LEU A 81 -2.60 -22.42 -6.20
N HIS A 82 -1.42 -22.69 -6.76
CA HIS A 82 -1.05 -23.98 -7.35
C HIS A 82 -1.04 -25.09 -6.30
N ASN A 83 -0.53 -24.84 -5.09
CA ASN A 83 -0.58 -25.79 -3.98
C ASN A 83 -2.02 -26.06 -3.53
N MET A 84 -2.85 -25.02 -3.41
CA MET A 84 -4.27 -25.17 -3.08
C MET A 84 -5.02 -25.96 -4.17
N ILE A 85 -4.76 -25.69 -5.46
CA ILE A 85 -5.34 -26.44 -6.58
C ILE A 85 -4.86 -27.90 -6.57
N LYS A 86 -3.57 -28.16 -6.30
CA LYS A 86 -3.04 -29.52 -6.13
C LYS A 86 -3.77 -30.27 -5.02
N ILE A 87 -3.91 -29.67 -3.85
CA ILE A 87 -4.61 -30.28 -2.70
C ILE A 87 -6.08 -30.55 -3.06
N ARG A 88 -6.78 -29.60 -3.69
CA ARG A 88 -8.16 -29.80 -4.16
C ARG A 88 -8.28 -30.94 -5.17
N ARG A 89 -7.34 -31.06 -6.12
CA ARG A 89 -7.32 -32.16 -7.10
C ARG A 89 -7.06 -33.51 -6.44
N LEU A 90 -6.13 -33.58 -5.48
CA LEU A 90 -5.88 -34.80 -4.71
C LEU A 90 -7.11 -35.22 -3.90
N ASN A 91 -7.76 -34.29 -3.20
CA ASN A 91 -8.98 -34.58 -2.44
C ASN A 91 -10.15 -35.02 -3.34
N LYS A 92 -10.30 -34.42 -4.53
CA LYS A 92 -11.29 -34.85 -5.53
C LYS A 92 -11.00 -36.24 -6.08
N SER A 93 -9.73 -36.56 -6.32
CA SER A 93 -9.30 -37.90 -6.75
C SER A 93 -9.62 -38.96 -5.68
N ILE A 94 -9.28 -38.67 -4.42
CA ILE A 94 -9.58 -39.55 -3.28
C ILE A 94 -11.10 -39.75 -3.16
N SER A 95 -11.88 -38.68 -3.21
CA SER A 95 -13.36 -38.75 -3.13
C SER A 95 -13.96 -39.60 -4.26
N SER A 96 -13.44 -39.46 -5.49
CA SER A 96 -13.85 -40.28 -6.64
C SER A 96 -13.57 -41.76 -6.42
N LEU A 97 -12.41 -42.09 -5.82
CA LEU A 97 -12.04 -43.47 -5.52
C LEU A 97 -12.88 -44.08 -4.39
N THR A 98 -13.31 -43.29 -3.39
CA THR A 98 -14.23 -43.76 -2.35
C THR A 98 -15.62 -44.04 -2.92
N VAL A 99 -16.14 -43.14 -3.76
CA VAL A 99 -17.46 -43.35 -4.41
C VAL A 99 -17.45 -44.57 -5.34
N ALA A 100 -16.36 -44.79 -6.09
CA ALA A 100 -16.22 -45.99 -6.91
C ALA A 100 -16.26 -47.29 -6.09
N ARG A 101 -15.74 -47.25 -4.85
CA ARG A 101 -15.71 -48.41 -3.96
C ARG A 101 -17.08 -48.72 -3.34
N GLU A 102 -17.90 -47.70 -3.09
CA GLU A 102 -19.27 -47.84 -2.56
C GLU A 102 -20.27 -48.32 -3.63
N CYS A 103 -20.15 -47.86 -4.89
CA CYS A 103 -20.99 -48.34 -5.99
C CYS A 103 -20.78 -49.83 -6.32
N CYS A 104 -19.59 -50.38 -6.06
CA CYS A 104 -19.33 -51.81 -6.25
C CYS A 104 -19.91 -52.70 -5.14
N SER A 105 -20.32 -52.13 -3.99
CA SER A 105 -20.89 -52.87 -2.86
C SER A 105 -22.42 -52.90 -2.82
N SER A 106 -23.11 -52.21 -3.73
CA SER A 106 -24.58 -52.19 -3.81
C SER A 106 -25.17 -53.02 -4.96
N GLY A 107 -24.35 -53.84 -5.62
CA GLY A 107 -24.77 -54.79 -6.65
C GLY A 107 -24.64 -56.23 -6.15
N SER A 108 -25.58 -56.68 -5.31
CA SER A 108 -25.85 -58.10 -5.01
C SER A 108 -27.32 -58.26 -4.67
#